data_AF-X1H4G9-F1
#
_entry.id   AF-X1H4G9-F1
#
_cell.length_a   1.000
_cell.length_b   1.000
_cell.length_c   1.000
_cell.angle_alpha   90.00
_cell.angle_beta   90.00
_cell.angle_gamma   90.00
#
_symmetry.space_group_name_H-M   'P 1'
#
loop_
_entity.id
_entity.type
_entity.pdbx_description
1 polymer ?
#
loop_
_entity_poly.entity_id
_entity_poly.type
_entity_poly.pdbx_seq_one_letter_code
_entity_poly.pdbx_strand_id
1 'polypeptide(L)'
;MGKNNIQENIRKLAEYQGIDVLGFADASEFKDYLLKNSKRRDPMLSLSDAKTIIIVGVYIGGLVLPSWAKSNYGRTSRLFLSGFFNDVIKQIEPISTLLKNEGYRALICDDSKSGGSIIPLKQAAIRAGIGWQGKHSLLISRQYGTFLALGGIITNANLDHNDQEETNRCKNCKKCQEACP
;
A
#
# COMPACT_ATOMS: atom_id res chain seq x y z
N MET A 1 -21.68 -0.38 -18.36
CA MET A 1 -21.18 0.82 -17.66
C MET A 1 -19.70 0.96 -17.99
N GLY A 2 -19.26 2.15 -18.42
CA GLY A 2 -17.88 2.35 -18.91
C GLY A 2 -16.83 2.33 -17.79
N LYS A 3 -15.57 2.08 -18.15
CA LYS A 3 -14.41 2.03 -17.23
C LYS A 3 -14.31 3.24 -16.29
N ASN A 4 -14.63 4.44 -16.78
CA ASN A 4 -14.56 5.67 -15.99
C ASN A 4 -15.54 5.68 -14.80
N ASN A 5 -16.64 4.93 -14.87
CA ASN A 5 -17.63 4.89 -13.80
C ASN A 5 -17.14 4.05 -12.60
N ILE A 6 -16.48 2.91 -12.86
CA ILE A 6 -16.01 2.04 -11.78
C ILE A 6 -14.85 2.66 -11.00
N GLN A 7 -13.91 3.30 -11.67
CA GLN A 7 -12.77 3.93 -10.99
C GLN A 7 -13.20 5.08 -10.08
N GLU A 8 -14.19 5.87 -10.51
CA GLU A 8 -14.77 6.93 -9.70
C GLU A 8 -15.52 6.38 -8.47
N ASN A 9 -16.26 5.27 -8.65
CA ASN A 9 -16.92 4.60 -7.53
C ASN A 9 -15.91 4.04 -6.51
N ILE A 10 -14.77 3.52 -6.98
CA ILE A 10 -13.66 3.09 -6.11
C ILE A 10 -13.12 4.27 -5.30
N ARG A 11 -12.92 5.45 -5.92
CA ARG A 11 -12.44 6.66 -5.23
C ARG A 11 -13.39 7.10 -4.13
N LYS A 12 -14.69 7.23 -4.44
CA LYS A 12 -15.72 7.60 -3.46
C LYS A 12 -15.82 6.60 -2.32
N LEU A 13 -15.76 5.30 -2.64
CA LEU A 13 -15.80 4.26 -1.63
C LEU A 13 -14.56 4.28 -0.74
N ALA A 14 -13.38 4.52 -1.32
CA ALA A 14 -12.13 4.62 -0.55
C ALA A 14 -12.19 5.77 0.46
N GLU A 15 -12.66 6.94 0.04
CA GLU A 15 -12.87 8.09 0.93
C GLU A 15 -13.84 7.75 2.07
N TYR A 16 -14.98 7.11 1.76
CA TYR A 16 -15.95 6.67 2.76
C TYR A 16 -15.38 5.65 3.76
N GLN A 17 -14.46 4.77 3.33
CA GLN A 17 -13.79 3.80 4.18
C GLN A 17 -12.62 4.38 4.99
N GLY A 18 -12.34 5.68 4.87
CA GLY A 18 -11.24 6.33 5.58
C GLY A 18 -9.86 5.97 5.01
N ILE A 19 -9.77 5.71 3.71
CA ILE A 19 -8.49 5.53 3.02
C ILE A 19 -7.92 6.92 2.69
N ASP A 20 -6.76 7.23 3.27
CA ASP A 20 -6.07 8.52 3.10
C ASP A 20 -5.36 8.66 1.74
N VAL A 21 -4.91 7.55 1.17
CA VAL A 21 -4.20 7.52 -0.10
C VAL A 21 -4.70 6.38 -0.96
N LEU A 22 -4.98 6.67 -2.23
CA LEU A 22 -5.39 5.69 -3.23
C LEU A 22 -4.59 5.91 -4.51
N GLY A 23 -4.02 4.84 -5.07
CA GLY A 23 -3.30 4.86 -6.33
C GLY A 23 -3.57 3.61 -7.16
N PHE A 24 -3.38 3.73 -8.47
CA PHE A 24 -3.60 2.66 -9.44
C PHE A 24 -2.29 2.42 -10.20
N ALA A 25 -1.79 1.19 -10.16
CA ALA A 25 -0.56 0.80 -10.81
C ALA A 25 -0.80 -0.33 -11.80
N ASP A 26 0.01 -0.37 -12.86
CA ASP A 26 0.04 -1.51 -13.77
C ASP A 26 0.47 -2.79 -13.05
N ALA A 27 -0.16 -3.91 -13.42
CA ALA A 27 0.06 -5.23 -12.82
C ALA A 27 1.20 -6.03 -13.45
N SER A 28 2.03 -5.42 -14.31
CA SER A 28 3.24 -6.07 -14.82
C SER A 28 4.23 -6.42 -13.71
N GLU A 29 5.12 -7.35 -14.03
CA GLU A 29 6.20 -7.78 -13.16
C GLU A 29 7.06 -6.62 -12.62
N PHE A 30 7.41 -6.66 -11.34
CA PHE A 30 8.39 -5.77 -10.71
C PHE A 30 9.81 -6.19 -11.08
N LYS A 31 10.27 -5.84 -12.30
CA LYS A 31 11.59 -6.22 -12.84
C LYS A 31 12.76 -5.79 -11.95
N ASP A 32 12.64 -4.63 -11.31
CA ASP A 32 13.67 -4.06 -10.43
C ASP A 32 13.55 -4.50 -8.96
N TYR A 33 12.70 -5.50 -8.67
CA TYR A 33 12.56 -5.99 -7.31
C TYR A 33 13.83 -6.72 -6.85
N LEU A 34 14.36 -6.30 -5.70
CA LEU A 34 15.62 -6.81 -5.15
C LEU A 34 15.62 -8.33 -4.95
N LEU A 35 14.49 -8.91 -4.54
CA LEU A 35 14.35 -10.36 -4.34
C LEU A 35 13.96 -11.04 -5.65
N LYS A 36 14.92 -11.18 -6.56
CA LYS A 36 14.69 -11.67 -7.94
C LYS A 36 13.98 -13.03 -8.03
N ASN A 37 14.18 -13.93 -7.05
CA ASN A 37 13.55 -15.25 -7.03
C ASN A 37 12.18 -15.28 -6.30
N SER A 38 11.73 -14.13 -5.77
CA SER A 38 10.46 -14.05 -5.08
C SER A 38 9.30 -14.06 -6.07
N LYS A 39 8.39 -15.03 -5.94
CA LYS A 39 7.14 -15.08 -6.72
C LYS A 39 6.29 -13.82 -6.56
N ARG A 40 6.44 -13.10 -5.45
CA ARG A 40 5.72 -11.84 -5.16
C ARG A 40 6.00 -10.75 -6.19
N ARG A 41 7.10 -10.86 -6.94
CA ARG A 41 7.49 -9.87 -7.95
C ARG A 41 6.55 -9.86 -9.16
N ASP A 42 5.77 -10.92 -9.37
CA ASP A 42 4.89 -11.05 -10.52
C ASP A 42 3.43 -11.21 -10.07
N PRO A 43 2.62 -10.14 -10.15
CA PRO A 43 1.19 -10.18 -9.84
C PRO A 43 0.42 -11.22 -10.66
N MET A 44 0.86 -11.53 -11.89
CA MET A 44 0.19 -12.48 -12.77
C MET A 44 0.29 -13.92 -12.28
N LEU A 45 1.27 -14.24 -11.42
CA LEU A 45 1.34 -15.54 -10.74
C LEU A 45 0.21 -15.74 -9.72
N SER A 46 -0.38 -14.65 -9.23
CA SER A 46 -1.52 -14.68 -8.31
C SER A 46 -2.85 -14.53 -9.05
N LEU A 47 -2.91 -13.68 -10.09
CA LEU A 47 -4.07 -13.52 -10.96
C LEU A 47 -3.62 -13.43 -12.43
N SER A 48 -3.82 -14.50 -13.19
CA SER A 48 -3.23 -14.67 -14.53
C SER A 48 -3.60 -13.62 -15.58
N ASP A 49 -4.71 -12.90 -15.41
CA ASP A 49 -5.15 -11.81 -16.28
C ASP A 49 -5.15 -10.45 -15.57
N ALA A 50 -4.34 -10.29 -14.52
CA ALA A 50 -4.19 -9.04 -13.80
C ALA A 50 -3.84 -7.89 -14.76
N LYS A 51 -4.49 -6.75 -14.56
CA LYS A 51 -4.26 -5.51 -15.32
C LYS A 51 -3.93 -4.33 -14.43
N THR A 52 -4.53 -4.29 -13.24
CA THR A 52 -4.34 -3.19 -12.30
C THR A 52 -4.07 -3.72 -10.90
N ILE A 53 -3.17 -3.05 -10.20
CA ILE A 53 -2.98 -3.13 -8.76
C ILE A 53 -3.53 -1.83 -8.16
N ILE A 54 -4.56 -1.93 -7.32
CA ILE A 54 -5.07 -0.81 -6.53
C ILE A 54 -4.29 -0.81 -5.22
N ILE A 55 -3.60 0.30 -4.94
CA ILE A 55 -2.85 0.48 -3.70
C ILE A 55 -3.53 1.51 -2.83
N VAL A 56 -3.66 1.18 -1.55
CA VAL A 56 -4.20 2.07 -0.54
C VAL A 56 -3.18 2.39 0.54
N GLY A 57 -3.36 3.51 1.21
CA GLY A 57 -2.65 3.88 2.41
C GLY A 57 -3.60 4.48 3.44
N VAL A 58 -3.51 4.03 4.69
CA VAL A 58 -4.19 4.64 5.83
C VAL A 58 -3.16 5.34 6.72
N TYR A 59 -3.41 6.59 7.07
CA TYR A 59 -2.53 7.42 7.86
C TYR A 59 -2.58 7.01 9.34
N ILE A 60 -1.46 6.51 9.84
CA ILE A 60 -1.32 6.06 11.22
C ILE A 60 -0.57 7.07 12.10
N GLY A 61 -0.15 8.22 11.54
CA GLY A 61 0.67 9.21 12.23
C GLY A 61 -0.11 10.11 13.18
N GLY A 62 -1.43 10.21 13.02
CA GLY A 62 -2.32 11.03 13.85
C GLY A 62 -2.65 10.43 15.22
N LEU A 63 -2.22 9.19 15.49
CA LEU A 63 -2.47 8.53 16.77
C LEU A 63 -1.73 9.25 17.91
N VAL A 64 -2.47 9.59 18.97
CA VAL A 64 -1.89 10.06 20.23
C VAL A 64 -1.13 8.91 20.88
N LEU A 65 0.19 9.07 21.03
CA LEU A 65 1.01 8.08 21.70
C LEU A 65 0.83 8.18 23.23
N PRO A 66 0.87 7.05 23.95
CA PRO A 66 0.85 7.09 25.41
C PRO A 66 2.09 7.80 25.94
N SER A 67 1.97 8.42 27.11
CA SER A 67 3.12 9.01 27.81
C SER A 67 4.08 7.91 28.24
N TRP A 68 5.31 7.96 27.72
CA TRP A 68 6.38 7.02 28.05
C TRP A 68 7.19 7.44 29.28
N ALA A 69 6.55 8.11 30.24
CA ALA A 69 7.19 8.68 31.42
C ALA A 69 7.68 7.62 32.43
N LYS A 70 7.06 6.43 32.43
CA LYS A 70 7.48 5.33 33.30
C LYS A 70 8.59 4.54 32.63
N SER A 71 9.80 4.58 33.21
CA SER A 71 11.00 3.92 32.66
C SER A 71 10.91 2.39 32.63
N ASN A 72 10.04 1.79 33.45
CA ASN A 72 9.83 0.34 33.52
C ASN A 72 8.80 -0.18 32.49
N TYR A 73 8.26 0.66 31.62
CA TYR A 73 7.29 0.24 30.61
C TYR A 73 7.97 0.01 29.26
N GLY A 74 7.60 -1.09 28.59
CA GLY A 74 7.98 -1.33 27.21
C GLY A 74 7.32 -0.33 26.26
N ARG A 75 8.00 -0.03 25.15
CA ARG A 75 7.44 0.76 24.05
C ARG A 75 7.18 -0.16 22.86
N THR A 76 6.16 0.15 22.06
CA THR A 76 5.89 -0.58 20.83
C THR A 76 5.70 0.37 19.65
N SER A 77 5.77 -0.17 18.43
CA SER A 77 5.72 0.61 17.21
C SER A 77 4.34 1.26 17.01
N ARG A 78 4.32 2.42 16.35
CA ARG A 78 3.08 3.11 15.98
C ARG A 78 2.18 2.26 15.09
N LEU A 79 2.75 1.41 14.23
CA LEU A 79 2.00 0.48 13.39
C LEU A 79 1.21 -0.56 14.20
N PHE A 80 1.77 -1.02 15.31
CA PHE A 80 1.06 -1.92 16.22
C PHE A 80 -0.03 -1.17 17.00
N LEU A 81 0.31 -0.01 17.56
CA LEU A 81 -0.65 0.81 18.33
C LEU A 81 -1.83 1.30 17.49
N SER A 82 -1.65 1.50 16.19
CA SER A 82 -2.72 1.96 15.30
C SER A 82 -3.74 0.86 14.97
N GLY A 83 -3.46 -0.41 15.30
CA GLY A 83 -4.31 -1.55 14.95
C GLY A 83 -4.20 -2.00 13.48
N PHE A 84 -3.52 -1.23 12.64
CA PHE A 84 -3.36 -1.52 11.21
C PHE A 84 -2.24 -2.51 10.88
N PHE A 85 -1.48 -2.95 11.87
CA PHE A 85 -0.52 -4.05 11.68
C PHE A 85 -1.17 -5.29 11.06
N ASN A 86 -2.44 -5.57 11.41
CA ASN A 86 -3.17 -6.75 10.94
C ASN A 86 -4.33 -6.46 9.98
N ASP A 87 -4.76 -5.20 9.83
CA ASP A 87 -6.14 -4.97 9.38
C ASP A 87 -6.34 -3.67 8.58
N VAL A 88 -5.50 -3.44 7.57
CA VAL A 88 -5.90 -2.59 6.42
C VAL A 88 -6.99 -3.27 5.57
N ILE A 89 -7.18 -4.58 5.76
CA ILE A 89 -8.08 -5.45 5.00
C ILE A 89 -9.53 -4.97 5.14
N LYS A 90 -9.97 -4.64 6.36
CA LYS A 90 -11.33 -4.12 6.61
C LYS A 90 -11.71 -2.93 5.73
N GLN A 91 -10.78 -2.02 5.48
CA GLN A 91 -11.02 -0.80 4.70
C GLN A 91 -11.06 -1.09 3.19
N ILE A 92 -10.34 -2.11 2.71
CA ILE A 92 -10.25 -2.45 1.29
C ILE A 92 -11.22 -3.53 0.83
N GLU A 93 -11.76 -4.33 1.76
CA GLU A 93 -12.73 -5.39 1.47
C GLU A 93 -13.97 -4.88 0.70
N PRO A 94 -14.55 -3.70 1.04
CA PRO A 94 -15.64 -3.13 0.26
C PRO A 94 -15.28 -2.82 -1.20
N ILE A 95 -14.05 -2.38 -1.46
CA ILE A 95 -13.55 -2.10 -2.83
C ILE A 95 -13.42 -3.42 -3.62
N SER A 96 -12.85 -4.45 -3.00
CA SER A 96 -12.78 -5.79 -3.60
C SER A 96 -14.18 -6.35 -3.91
N THR A 97 -15.14 -6.14 -3.01
CA THR A 97 -16.53 -6.58 -3.18
C THR A 97 -17.21 -5.84 -4.34
N LEU A 98 -17.04 -4.53 -4.43
CA LEU A 98 -17.52 -3.72 -5.56
C LEU A 98 -17.00 -4.26 -6.90
N LEU A 99 -15.69 -4.51 -7.01
CA LEU A 99 -15.09 -5.07 -8.23
C LEU A 99 -15.71 -6.43 -8.61
N LYS A 100 -15.90 -7.32 -7.63
CA LYS A 100 -16.49 -8.63 -7.84
C LYS A 100 -17.95 -8.54 -8.31
N ASN A 101 -18.73 -7.62 -7.73
CA ASN A 101 -20.12 -7.38 -8.13
C ASN A 101 -20.24 -6.85 -9.56
N GLU A 102 -19.25 -6.08 -10.02
CA GLU A 102 -19.15 -5.60 -11.40
C GLU A 102 -18.57 -6.65 -12.37
N GLY A 103 -18.33 -7.89 -11.90
CA GLY A 103 -17.87 -9.01 -12.71
C GLY A 103 -16.36 -9.11 -12.89
N TYR A 104 -15.58 -8.29 -12.18
CA TYR A 104 -14.12 -8.38 -12.20
C TYR A 104 -13.60 -9.39 -11.17
N ARG A 105 -12.43 -9.96 -11.45
CA ARG A 105 -11.67 -10.71 -10.45
C ARG A 105 -10.87 -9.72 -9.61
N ALA A 106 -10.91 -9.89 -8.29
CA ALA A 106 -10.18 -9.06 -7.35
C ALA A 106 -9.62 -9.92 -6.21
N LEU A 107 -8.30 -9.82 -5.99
CA LEU A 107 -7.58 -10.49 -4.93
C LEU A 107 -6.97 -9.44 -3.99
N ILE A 108 -7.37 -9.47 -2.72
CA ILE A 108 -6.72 -8.66 -1.69
C ILE A 108 -5.30 -9.21 -1.49
N CYS A 109 -4.33 -8.31 -1.47
CA CYS A 109 -2.92 -8.67 -1.44
C CYS A 109 -2.46 -9.06 -0.03
N ASP A 110 -3.05 -8.45 0.99
CA ASP A 110 -2.66 -8.59 2.38
C ASP A 110 -3.53 -9.60 3.07
N ASP A 111 -2.89 -10.63 3.62
CA ASP A 111 -3.53 -11.55 4.52
C ASP A 111 -2.59 -11.82 5.70
N SER A 112 -2.98 -11.30 6.87
CA SER A 112 -2.27 -11.51 8.12
C SER A 112 -2.24 -12.98 8.53
N LYS A 113 -3.13 -13.83 7.97
CA LYS A 113 -3.21 -15.26 8.25
C LYS A 113 -2.31 -16.11 7.36
N SER A 114 -1.87 -15.63 6.19
CA SER A 114 -1.10 -16.42 5.21
C SER A 114 0.33 -15.91 4.95
N GLY A 115 0.91 -15.17 5.90
CA GLY A 115 2.35 -14.87 5.89
C GLY A 115 2.74 -13.53 5.23
N GLY A 116 1.79 -12.59 5.16
CA GLY A 116 2.01 -11.24 4.65
C GLY A 116 1.60 -11.09 3.18
N SER A 117 1.91 -9.91 2.62
CA SER A 117 1.39 -9.54 1.29
C SER A 117 1.89 -10.45 0.15
N ILE A 118 1.05 -10.77 -0.82
CA ILE A 118 1.43 -11.55 -2.01
C ILE A 118 2.22 -10.75 -3.06
N ILE A 119 2.34 -9.42 -2.90
CA ILE A 119 3.14 -8.53 -3.75
C ILE A 119 4.03 -7.59 -2.90
N PRO A 120 5.05 -6.94 -3.48
CA PRO A 120 5.80 -5.89 -2.80
C PRO A 120 5.03 -4.56 -2.76
N LEU A 121 4.16 -4.38 -1.75
CA LEU A 121 3.31 -3.19 -1.61
C LEU A 121 4.04 -1.85 -1.77
N LYS A 122 5.26 -1.71 -1.23
CA LYS A 122 6.05 -0.48 -1.37
C LYS A 122 6.43 -0.19 -2.83
N GLN A 123 6.77 -1.20 -3.61
CA GLN A 123 7.09 -1.05 -5.03
C GLN A 123 5.83 -0.72 -5.84
N ALA A 124 4.72 -1.38 -5.51
CA ALA A 124 3.43 -1.07 -6.10
C ALA A 124 2.98 0.37 -5.79
N ALA A 125 3.20 0.85 -4.56
CA ALA A 125 2.90 2.22 -4.15
C ALA A 125 3.76 3.26 -4.89
N ILE A 126 5.04 2.96 -5.14
CA ILE A 126 5.92 3.81 -5.95
C ILE A 126 5.40 3.90 -7.38
N ARG A 127 5.11 2.74 -7.99
CA ARG A 127 4.53 2.64 -9.33
C ARG A 127 3.18 3.37 -9.44
N ALA A 128 2.40 3.38 -8.35
CA ALA A 128 1.14 4.11 -8.25
C ALA A 128 1.30 5.61 -7.96
N GLY A 129 2.53 6.14 -7.93
CA GLY A 129 2.80 7.56 -7.69
C GLY A 129 2.56 8.04 -6.26
N ILE A 130 2.42 7.13 -5.28
CA ILE A 130 2.12 7.50 -3.88
C ILE A 130 3.32 8.11 -3.16
N GLY A 131 4.53 7.73 -3.56
CA GLY A 131 5.75 8.16 -2.87
C GLY A 131 6.99 7.47 -3.39
N TRP A 132 8.06 7.56 -2.60
CA TRP A 132 9.36 6.94 -2.91
C TRP A 132 9.88 6.13 -1.73
N GLN A 133 10.75 5.16 -1.97
CA GLN A 133 11.39 4.40 -0.89
C GLN A 133 12.57 5.19 -0.30
N GLY A 134 12.54 5.44 1.01
CA GLY A 134 13.63 6.07 1.74
C GLY A 134 14.81 5.12 1.99
N LYS A 135 15.95 5.67 2.40
CA LYS A 135 17.14 4.87 2.78
C LYS A 135 16.91 3.96 4.00
N HIS A 136 15.95 4.29 4.86
CA HIS A 136 15.45 3.41 5.94
C HIS A 136 14.45 2.34 5.44
N SER A 137 14.34 2.16 4.13
CA SER A 137 13.50 1.18 3.44
C SER A 137 11.97 1.37 3.50
N LEU A 138 11.44 2.34 4.25
CA LEU A 138 9.99 2.61 4.27
C LEU A 138 9.61 3.47 3.07
N LEU A 139 8.34 3.36 2.64
CA LEU A 139 7.75 4.31 1.69
C LEU A 139 7.63 5.67 2.39
N ILE A 140 7.92 6.75 1.66
CA ILE A 140 7.71 8.13 2.08
C ILE A 140 6.74 8.77 1.08
N SER A 141 5.60 9.23 1.56
CA SER A 141 4.71 10.12 0.81
C SER A 141 4.95 11.57 1.20
N ARG A 142 4.58 12.51 0.32
CA ARG A 142 4.73 13.95 0.63
C ARG A 142 3.85 14.41 1.78
N GLN A 143 2.61 13.94 1.81
CA GLN A 143 1.61 14.39 2.78
C GLN A 143 1.73 13.68 4.13
N TYR A 144 1.99 12.38 4.13
CA TYR A 144 1.91 11.55 5.33
C TYR A 144 3.27 11.02 5.82
N GLY A 145 4.36 11.37 5.12
CA GLY A 145 5.68 10.85 5.41
C GLY A 145 5.71 9.33 5.35
N THR A 146 6.31 8.68 6.35
CA THR A 146 6.42 7.22 6.46
C THR A 146 5.26 6.56 7.19
N PHE A 147 4.26 7.32 7.61
CA PHE A 147 3.19 6.83 8.49
C PHE A 147 1.96 6.37 7.72
N LEU A 148 2.17 5.62 6.64
CA LEU A 148 1.10 4.95 5.89
C LEU A 148 1.15 3.45 6.15
N ALA A 149 0.05 2.89 6.66
CA ALA A 149 -0.21 1.47 6.59
C ALA A 149 -0.73 1.15 5.19
N LEU A 150 0.02 0.36 4.42
CA LEU A 150 -0.29 0.06 3.03
C LEU A 150 -1.15 -1.19 2.90
N GLY A 151 -2.04 -1.18 1.92
CA GLY A 151 -2.78 -2.35 1.47
C GLY A 151 -2.87 -2.41 -0.05
N GLY A 152 -3.21 -3.57 -0.61
CA GLY A 152 -3.33 -3.73 -2.07
C GLY A 152 -4.45 -4.67 -2.53
N ILE A 153 -4.93 -4.46 -3.76
CA ILE A 153 -5.82 -5.36 -4.49
C ILE A 153 -5.27 -5.58 -5.90
N ILE A 154 -5.08 -6.83 -6.32
CA ILE A 154 -4.82 -7.18 -7.74
C ILE A 154 -6.16 -7.43 -8.43
N THR A 155 -6.38 -6.84 -9.60
CA THR A 155 -7.61 -7.04 -10.38
C THR A 155 -7.35 -7.13 -11.88
N ASN A 156 -8.25 -7.82 -12.59
CA ASN A 156 -8.29 -7.83 -14.05
C ASN A 156 -9.09 -6.66 -14.65
N ALA A 157 -9.63 -5.77 -13.80
CA ALA A 157 -10.21 -4.51 -14.23
C ALA A 157 -9.12 -3.65 -14.90
N ASN A 158 -9.41 -3.14 -16.09
CA ASN A 158 -8.52 -2.25 -16.82
C ASN A 158 -8.86 -0.79 -16.45
N LEU A 159 -8.27 -0.33 -15.34
CA LEU A 159 -8.44 1.02 -14.81
C LEU A 159 -7.30 1.92 -15.30
N ASP A 160 -7.50 3.23 -15.28
CA ASP A 160 -6.45 4.19 -15.62
C ASP A 160 -5.39 4.22 -14.51
N HIS A 161 -4.13 4.09 -14.91
CA HIS A 161 -2.99 4.03 -13.99
C HIS A 161 -2.44 5.43 -13.71
N ASN A 162 -1.70 5.57 -12.62
CA ASN A 162 -0.89 6.75 -12.39
C ASN A 162 0.33 6.72 -13.32
N ASP A 163 0.53 7.78 -14.09
CA ASP A 163 1.54 7.80 -15.16
C ASP A 163 2.97 8.07 -14.66
N GLN A 164 3.13 8.56 -13.43
CA GLN A 164 4.43 9.06 -12.95
C GLN A 164 4.72 8.66 -11.49
N GLU A 165 5.89 8.07 -11.30
CA GLU A 165 6.46 7.80 -9.99
C GLU A 165 6.99 9.10 -9.35
N GLU A 166 6.89 9.22 -8.02
CA GLU A 166 7.45 10.35 -7.30
C GLU A 166 8.98 10.28 -7.26
N THR A 167 9.63 11.42 -7.47
CA THR A 167 11.09 11.51 -7.42
C THR A 167 11.62 11.19 -6.01
N ASN A 168 12.66 10.37 -5.92
CA ASN A 168 13.34 10.12 -4.65
C ASN A 168 14.00 11.39 -4.08
N ARG A 169 13.63 11.77 -2.86
CA ARG A 169 14.12 13.01 -2.21
C ARG A 169 15.20 12.80 -1.15
N CYS A 170 15.66 11.56 -0.93
CA CYS A 170 16.71 11.31 0.08
C CYS A 170 18.05 11.95 -0.29
N LYS A 171 18.42 11.98 -1.58
CA LYS A 171 19.69 12.56 -2.06
C LYS A 171 20.88 12.17 -1.16
N ASN A 172 21.64 13.16 -0.66
CA ASN A 172 22.79 12.99 0.21
C ASN A 172 22.43 12.84 1.70
N CYS A 173 21.15 12.90 2.09
CA CYS A 173 20.72 12.75 3.49
C CYS A 173 21.11 11.36 4.04
N LYS A 174 21.69 11.33 5.25
CA LYS A 174 22.09 10.11 5.96
C LYS A 174 21.47 9.98 7.36
N LYS A 175 20.55 10.88 7.74
CA LYS A 175 19.98 10.98 9.09
C LYS A 175 19.48 9.64 9.65
N CYS A 176 18.77 8.85 8.85
CA CYS A 176 18.23 7.57 9.32
C CYS A 176 19.32 6.48 9.51
N GLN A 177 20.40 6.55 8.75
CA GLN A 177 21.52 5.61 8.87
C GLN A 177 22.39 5.97 10.07
N GLU A 178 22.59 7.27 10.30
CA GLU A 178 23.32 7.80 11.46
C GLU A 178 22.57 7.61 12.78
N ALA A 179 21.24 7.64 12.75
CA ALA A 179 20.39 7.45 13.94
C ALA A 179 20.04 5.99 14.24
N CYS A 180 20.42 5.04 13.37
CA CYS A 180 20.16 3.62 13.60
C CYS A 180 21.05 3.14 14.76
N PRO A 181 20.47 2.65 15.88
CA PRO A 181 21.23 2.17 17.02
C PRO A 181 22.14 0.96 16.69
#